data_AF-A0A7V1ZDN5-F1
#
_entry.id   AF-A0A7V1ZDN5-F1
#
_cell.length_a   1.000
_cell.length_b   1.000
_cell.length_c   1.000
_cell.angle_alpha   90.00
_cell.angle_beta   90.00
_cell.angle_gamma   90.00
#
_symmetry.space_group_name_H-M   'P 1'
#
loop_
_entity.id
_entity.type
_entity.pdbx_description
1 polymer ?
#
loop_
_entity_poly.entity_id
_entity_poly.type
_entity_poly.pdbx_seq_one_letter_code
_entity_poly.pdbx_strand_id
1 'polypeptide(L)' 'MFVSTFSGCKKFNADLSKWNVSNGTDFIVMFYSCKSFNANLSNWDVSNAASWKDFATYSLLEKYPERIPEKFKKDYL' A
#
# COMPACT_ATOMS: atom_id res chain seq x y z
N MET A 1 0.22 -4.12 13.01
CA MET A 1 0.23 -5.05 11.85
C MET A 1 -0.91 -4.64 10.93
N PHE A 2 -0.66 -4.45 9.63
CA PHE A 2 -1.64 -3.99 8.63
C PHE A 2 -1.90 -5.03 7.52
N VAL A 3 -1.52 -6.28 7.74
CA VAL A 3 -1.62 -7.38 6.78
C VAL A 3 -3.05 -7.50 6.24
N SER A 4 -3.18 -7.57 4.90
CA SER A 4 -4.44 -7.86 4.20
C SER A 4 -5.64 -6.94 4.49
N THR A 5 -5.45 -5.77 5.11
CA THR A 5 -6.54 -4.89 5.60
C THR A 5 -7.59 -4.57 4.53
N PHE A 6 -7.17 -4.34 3.29
CA PHE A 6 -8.04 -4.01 2.14
C PHE A 6 -7.91 -5.00 0.98
N SER A 7 -7.31 -6.17 1.20
CA SER A 7 -7.11 -7.15 0.13
C SER A 7 -8.43 -7.53 -0.54
N GLY A 8 -8.49 -7.44 -1.86
CA GLY A 8 -9.68 -7.78 -2.65
C GLY A 8 -10.82 -6.76 -2.59
N CYS A 9 -10.67 -5.63 -1.89
CA CYS A 9 -11.68 -4.57 -1.85
C CYS A 9 -11.72 -3.78 -3.18
N LYS A 10 -12.24 -4.40 -4.25
CA LYS A 10 -12.19 -3.88 -5.62
C LYS A 10 -12.76 -2.48 -5.80
N LYS A 11 -13.78 -2.10 -5.01
CA LYS A 11 -14.46 -0.80 -5.07
C LYS A 11 -13.96 0.21 -4.01
N PHE A 12 -13.03 -0.18 -3.13
CA PHE A 12 -12.55 0.72 -2.08
C PHE A 12 -11.75 1.87 -2.70
N ASN A 13 -12.14 3.09 -2.35
CA ASN A 13 -11.40 4.29 -2.69
C ASN A 13 -11.66 5.37 -1.63
N ALA A 14 -10.68 5.61 -0.77
CA ALA A 14 -10.75 6.62 0.28
C ALA A 14 -9.38 7.27 0.43
N ASP A 15 -9.36 8.53 0.89
CA ASP A 15 -8.11 9.20 1.22
C ASP A 15 -7.51 8.62 2.50
N LEU A 16 -6.34 7.99 2.38
CA LEU A 16 -5.54 7.47 3.50
C LEU A 16 -4.21 8.23 3.65
N SER A 17 -4.02 9.36 2.95
CA SER A 17 -2.76 10.11 2.95
C SER A 17 -2.32 10.58 4.34
N LYS A 18 -3.27 10.75 5.27
CA LYS A 18 -3.05 11.19 6.66
C LYS A 18 -2.97 10.07 7.68
N TRP A 19 -3.07 8.80 7.27
CA TRP A 19 -2.93 7.69 8.20
C TRP A 19 -1.53 7.65 8.79
N ASN A 20 -1.46 7.58 10.13
CA ASN A 20 -0.20 7.35 10.82
C ASN A 20 0.11 5.84 10.82
N VAL A 21 1.09 5.45 10.02
CA VAL A 21 1.56 4.06 9.91
C VAL A 21 2.97 3.86 10.47
N SER A 22 3.53 4.86 11.18
CA SER A 22 4.94 4.87 11.60
C SER A 22 5.31 3.70 12.52
N ASN A 23 4.36 3.14 13.27
CA ASN A 23 4.58 1.96 14.12
C ASN A 23 4.30 0.62 13.40
N GLY A 24 3.95 0.65 12.12
CA GLY A 24 3.62 -0.53 11.33
C GLY A 24 4.88 -1.31 10.94
N THR A 25 4.88 -2.61 11.21
CA THR A 25 5.98 -3.53 10.86
C THR A 25 5.64 -4.46 9.70
N ASP A 26 4.36 -4.67 9.37
CA ASP A 26 3.94 -5.62 8.35
C ASP A 26 2.76 -5.07 7.54
N PHE A 27 2.93 -5.06 6.22
CA PHE A 27 2.04 -4.52 5.19
C PHE A 27 1.77 -5.52 4.05
N ILE A 28 2.06 -6.81 4.26
CA ILE A 28 1.86 -7.84 3.24
C ILE A 28 0.42 -7.81 2.71
N VAL A 29 0.27 -7.85 1.38
CA VAL A 29 -1.01 -7.88 0.63
C VAL A 29 -2.05 -6.81 1.02
N MET A 30 -1.64 -5.70 1.65
CA MET A 30 -2.59 -4.72 2.24
C MET A 30 -3.63 -4.19 1.23
N PHE A 31 -3.22 -3.90 0.00
CA PHE A 31 -4.06 -3.41 -1.10
C PHE A 31 -4.06 -4.36 -2.31
N TYR A 32 -3.72 -5.64 -2.11
CA TYR A 32 -3.73 -6.64 -3.17
C TYR A 32 -5.10 -6.68 -3.88
N SER A 33 -5.12 -6.61 -5.21
CA SER A 33 -6.34 -6.62 -6.02
C SER A 33 -7.35 -5.48 -5.74
N CYS A 34 -6.93 -4.37 -5.09
CA CYS A 34 -7.74 -3.15 -4.95
C CYS A 34 -7.81 -2.35 -6.26
N LYS A 35 -8.77 -2.69 -7.13
CA LYS A 35 -8.86 -2.15 -8.49
C LYS A 35 -9.27 -0.67 -8.60
N SER A 36 -9.90 -0.09 -7.59
CA SER A 36 -10.32 1.32 -7.59
C SER A 36 -9.52 2.23 -6.65
N PHE A 37 -8.65 1.67 -5.81
CA PHE A 37 -7.93 2.43 -4.80
C PHE A 37 -6.81 3.25 -5.42
N ASN A 38 -6.84 4.58 -5.25
CA ASN A 38 -5.91 5.48 -5.93
C ASN A 38 -5.29 6.58 -5.03
N ALA A 39 -5.38 6.43 -3.71
CA ALA A 39 -4.82 7.41 -2.79
C ALA A 39 -3.30 7.55 -2.96
N ASN A 40 -2.79 8.76 -2.71
CA ASN A 40 -1.35 8.98 -2.66
C ASN A 40 -0.81 8.61 -1.28
N LEU A 41 0.02 7.55 -1.24
CA LEU A 41 0.64 7.02 -0.02
C LEU A 41 2.14 7.33 0.06
N SER A 42 2.69 8.11 -0.88
CA SER A 42 4.13 8.40 -0.97
C SER A 42 4.73 9.00 0.31
N ASN A 43 3.89 9.68 1.10
CA ASN A 43 4.27 10.39 2.32
C ASN A 43 4.12 9.56 3.60
N TRP A 44 3.71 8.29 3.50
CA TRP A 44 3.65 7.41 4.66
C TRP A 44 5.05 7.15 5.21
N ASP A 45 5.22 7.35 6.52
CA ASP A 45 6.42 6.91 7.23
C ASP A 45 6.39 5.39 7.40
N VAL A 46 7.12 4.70 6.53
CA VAL A 46 7.28 3.23 6.54
C VAL A 46 8.66 2.79 7.03
N SER A 47 9.36 3.65 7.78
CA SER A 47 10.70 3.38 8.30
C SER A 47 10.76 2.05 9.09
N ASN A 48 9.75 1.79 9.93
CA ASN A 48 9.65 0.57 10.75
C ASN A 48 9.12 -0.68 10.03
N ALA A 49 8.72 -0.57 8.76
CA ALA A 49 8.22 -1.72 8.01
C ALA A 49 9.31 -2.80 7.88
N ALA A 50 8.96 -4.06 8.15
CA ALA A 50 9.82 -5.23 8.02
C ALA A 50 9.37 -6.15 6.87
N SER A 51 8.09 -6.14 6.51
CA SER A 51 7.55 -6.88 5.37
C SER A 51 6.42 -6.13 4.67
N TRP A 52 6.39 -6.21 3.34
CA TRP A 52 5.40 -5.54 2.48
C TRP A 52 5.18 -6.30 1.16
N LYS A 53 5.46 -7.61 1.14
CA LYS A 53 5.31 -8.43 -0.05
C LYS A 53 3.89 -8.29 -0.62
N ASP A 54 3.79 -8.12 -1.94
CA ASP A 54 2.53 -7.98 -2.66
C ASP A 54 1.63 -6.83 -2.17
N PHE A 55 2.20 -5.80 -1.53
CA PHE A 55 1.50 -4.67 -0.90
C PHE A 55 0.35 -4.14 -1.75
N ALA A 56 0.59 -3.94 -3.04
CA ALA A 56 -0.40 -3.40 -3.98
C ALA A 56 -0.49 -4.23 -5.27
N THR A 57 -0.06 -5.49 -5.27
CA THR A 57 -0.06 -6.33 -6.48
C THR A 57 -1.49 -6.48 -7.05
N TYR A 58 -1.64 -6.43 -8.37
CA TYR A 58 -2.91 -6.38 -9.09
C TYR A 58 -3.84 -5.23 -8.68
N SER A 59 -3.36 -4.17 -8.04
CA SER A 59 -4.18 -2.99 -7.72
C SER A 59 -4.04 -1.89 -8.78
N LEU A 60 -4.80 -0.80 -8.65
CA LEU A 60 -4.58 0.38 -9.49
C LEU A 60 -3.25 1.09 -9.20
N LEU A 61 -2.70 0.93 -7.99
CA LEU A 61 -1.46 1.58 -7.57
C LEU A 61 -0.23 1.10 -8.37
N GLU A 62 -0.26 -0.11 -8.94
CA GLU A 62 0.82 -0.60 -9.81
C GLU A 62 1.05 0.30 -11.03
N LYS A 63 -0.01 0.97 -11.50
CA LYS A 63 0.07 1.91 -12.62
C LYS A 63 0.67 3.26 -12.22
N TYR A 64 0.81 3.51 -10.93
CA TYR A 64 1.19 4.80 -10.34
C TYR A 64 2.23 4.58 -9.22
N PRO A 65 3.43 4.06 -9.54
CA PRO A 65 4.47 3.77 -8.55
C PRO A 65 4.91 5.01 -7.76
N GLU A 66 4.74 6.22 -8.29
CA GLU A 66 4.98 7.48 -7.58
C GLU A 66 4.07 7.69 -6.35
N ARG A 67 2.93 6.99 -6.29
CA ARG A 67 1.98 7.05 -5.17
C ARG A 67 2.26 6.04 -4.07
N ILE A 68 3.23 5.17 -4.25
CA ILE A 68 3.61 4.11 -3.30
C ILE A 68 4.79 4.62 -2.45
N PRO A 69 4.90 4.26 -1.16
CA PRO A 69 6.10 4.57 -0.37
C PRO A 69 7.37 4.04 -1.04
N GLU A 70 8.44 4.84 -1.10
CA GLU A 70 9.70 4.49 -1.80
C GLU A 70 10.23 3.09 -1.45
N LYS A 71 10.17 2.72 -0.16
CA LYS A 71 10.62 1.43 0.35
C LYS A 71 9.86 0.24 -0.27
N PHE A 72 8.62 0.43 -0.70
CA PHE A 72 7.73 -0.61 -1.20
C PHE A 72 7.71 -0.71 -2.74
N LYS A 73 8.38 0.22 -3.46
CA LYS A 73 8.38 0.25 -4.93
C LYS A 73 9.19 -0.86 -5.59
N LYS A 74 10.14 -1.47 -4.87
CA LYS A 74 11.15 -2.39 -5.43
C LYS A 74 10.58 -3.73 -5.92
N ASP A 75 9.34 -4.07 -5.59
CA ASP A 75 8.72 -5.35 -6.00
C ASP A 75 7.93 -5.24 -7.33
N TYR A 76 8.03 -4.11 -8.04
CA TYR A 76 7.27 -3.83 -9.28
C TYR A 76 8.10 -3.72 -10.57
N LEU A 77 9.43 -3.94 -10.51
CA LEU A 77 10.33 -3.95 -11.67
C LEU A 77 11.03 -5.30 -11.82
#